data_AF-H8ZFN3-F1
#
_entry.id   AF-H8ZFN3-F1
#
_cell.length_a   1.000
_cell.length_b   1.000
_cell.length_c   1.000
_cell.angle_alpha   90.00
_cell.angle_beta   90.00
_cell.angle_gamma   90.00
#
_symmetry.space_group_name_H-M   'P 1'
#
loop_
_entity.id
_entity.type
_entity.pdbx_description
1 polymer ?
#
loop_
_entity_poly.entity_id
_entity_poly.type
_entity_poly.pdbx_seq_one_letter_code
_entity_poly.pdbx_strand_id
1 'polypeptide(L)'
;MGVSVLKKAFSLYLVRVFFNLFGMAVSWLVISIGLDLLSESFDLFIPREYLFFLSGYSRKTYQNTLVIAQELYMFELILSVFGITSQCFVTSAMQIGSRVFISRCACTHNNRIITGLMVLIWGVSDMIRFLYYGCPLLKKPRYISSLILYPVGIFCEIFLMVYMRSILTLIGLVTYIPGIRYLYGRIREKSKTISGKSK
;
A
#
# COMPACT_ATOMS: atom_id res chain seq x y z
N MET A 1 32.29 -13.00 -21.73
CA MET A 1 31.83 -12.63 -20.37
C MET A 1 30.78 -11.50 -20.37
N GLY A 2 30.88 -10.46 -21.22
CA GLY A 2 29.94 -9.33 -21.24
C GLY A 2 28.50 -9.63 -21.68
N VAL A 3 28.28 -10.59 -22.59
CA VAL A 3 26.94 -10.92 -23.12
C VAL A 3 26.02 -11.55 -22.05
N SER A 4 26.57 -12.35 -21.11
CA SER A 4 25.74 -12.96 -20.06
C SER A 4 25.34 -11.96 -18.97
N VAL A 5 26.21 -10.97 -18.69
CA VAL A 5 25.91 -9.88 -17.75
C VAL A 5 24.82 -8.97 -18.33
N LEU A 6 24.91 -8.63 -19.62
CA LEU A 6 23.90 -7.81 -20.29
C LEU A 6 22.53 -8.51 -20.33
N LYS A 7 22.49 -9.82 -20.64
CA LYS A 7 21.26 -10.63 -20.60
C LYS A 7 20.65 -10.69 -19.20
N LYS A 8 21.47 -10.86 -18.15
CA LYS A 8 21.01 -10.84 -16.75
C LYS A 8 20.45 -9.46 -16.37
N ALA A 9 21.15 -8.38 -16.72
CA ALA A 9 20.70 -7.02 -16.44
C ALA A 9 19.37 -6.69 -17.15
N PHE A 10 19.23 -7.09 -18.42
CA PHE A 10 18.00 -6.91 -19.19
C PHE A 10 16.84 -7.74 -18.62
N SER A 11 17.09 -9.00 -18.25
CA SER A 11 16.08 -9.85 -17.60
C SER A 11 15.61 -9.24 -16.27
N LEU A 12 16.52 -8.77 -15.43
CA LEU A 12 16.18 -8.09 -14.16
C LEU A 12 15.40 -6.80 -14.39
N TYR A 13 15.73 -6.04 -15.44
CA TYR A 13 14.99 -4.84 -15.83
C TYR A 13 13.56 -5.18 -16.24
N LEU A 14 13.36 -6.18 -17.12
CA LEU A 14 12.03 -6.63 -17.52
C LEU A 14 11.20 -7.10 -16.32
N VAL A 15 11.77 -7.92 -15.44
CA VAL A 15 11.09 -8.40 -14.22
C VAL A 15 10.64 -7.21 -13.37
N ARG A 16 11.46 -6.17 -13.21
CA ARG A 16 11.08 -4.95 -12.48
C ARG A 16 9.95 -4.19 -13.16
N VAL A 17 9.98 -4.04 -14.48
CA VAL A 17 8.91 -3.37 -15.24
C VAL A 17 7.59 -4.11 -15.08
N PHE A 18 7.58 -5.43 -15.28
CA PHE A 18 6.39 -6.26 -15.09
C PHE A 18 5.86 -6.19 -13.65
N PHE A 19 6.75 -6.30 -12.67
CA PHE A 19 6.39 -6.18 -11.26
C PHE A 19 5.75 -4.82 -10.95
N ASN A 20 6.29 -3.72 -11.48
CA ASN A 20 5.74 -2.38 -11.29
C ASN A 20 4.37 -2.21 -11.97
N LEU A 21 4.22 -2.65 -13.22
CA LEU A 21 2.94 -2.61 -13.94
C LEU A 21 1.87 -3.42 -13.21
N PHE A 22 2.22 -4.62 -12.76
CA PHE A 22 1.32 -5.45 -11.99
C PHE A 22 0.95 -4.82 -10.64
N GLY A 23 1.94 -4.28 -9.92
CA GLY A 23 1.73 -3.54 -8.68
C GLY A 23 0.81 -2.33 -8.84
N MET A 24 0.93 -1.58 -9.95
CA MET A 24 0.01 -0.49 -10.28
C MET A 24 -1.41 -1.01 -10.54
N ALA A 25 -1.58 -2.10 -11.29
CA ALA A 25 -2.89 -2.70 -11.53
C ALA A 25 -3.57 -3.15 -10.23
N VAL A 26 -2.83 -3.80 -9.33
CA VAL A 26 -3.34 -4.19 -8.01
C VAL A 26 -3.68 -2.96 -7.17
N SER A 27 -2.82 -1.94 -7.17
CA SER A 27 -3.09 -0.69 -6.44
C SER A 27 -4.35 0.01 -6.93
N TRP A 28 -4.58 0.02 -8.25
CA TRP A 28 -5.82 0.55 -8.83
C TRP A 28 -7.04 -0.24 -8.34
N LEU A 29 -7.00 -1.57 -8.37
CA LEU A 29 -8.09 -2.39 -7.84
C LEU A 29 -8.40 -2.07 -6.37
N VAL A 30 -7.37 -1.87 -5.54
CA VAL A 30 -7.54 -1.46 -4.13
C VAL A 30 -8.18 -0.08 -4.03
N ILE A 31 -7.77 0.90 -4.86
CA ILE A 31 -8.40 2.23 -4.90
C ILE A 31 -9.89 2.11 -5.27
N SER A 32 -10.20 1.32 -6.30
CA SER A 32 -11.56 1.10 -6.77
C SER A 32 -12.45 0.48 -5.71
N ILE A 33 -11.91 -0.43 -4.89
CA ILE A 33 -12.59 -0.97 -3.71
C ILE A 33 -12.91 0.14 -2.71
N GLY A 34 -11.95 1.01 -2.40
CA GLY A 34 -12.16 2.13 -1.50
C GLY A 34 -13.26 3.07 -2.00
N LEU A 35 -13.25 3.36 -3.31
CA LEU A 35 -14.29 4.17 -3.95
C LEU A 35 -15.66 3.49 -3.92
N ASP A 36 -15.77 2.19 -4.20
CA ASP A 36 -17.04 1.44 -4.15
C ASP A 36 -17.65 1.49 -2.74
N LEU A 37 -16.83 1.26 -1.69
CA LEU A 37 -17.27 1.34 -0.29
C LEU A 37 -17.77 2.74 0.09
N LEU A 38 -17.12 3.79 -0.40
CA LEU A 38 -17.54 5.17 -0.15
C LEU A 38 -18.79 5.53 -0.96
N SER A 39 -18.86 5.07 -2.22
CA SER A 39 -20.01 5.28 -3.11
C SER A 39 -21.29 4.72 -2.48
N GLU A 40 -21.24 3.48 -1.96
CA GLU A 40 -22.35 2.86 -1.25
C GLU A 40 -22.71 3.61 0.05
N SER A 41 -21.73 4.19 0.73
CA SER A 41 -21.96 4.88 2.01
C SER A 41 -22.55 6.29 1.84
N PHE A 42 -22.28 6.94 0.70
CA PHE A 42 -22.71 8.30 0.40
C PHE A 42 -23.81 8.37 -0.68
N ASP A 43 -24.33 7.22 -1.13
CA ASP A 43 -25.31 7.11 -2.22
C ASP A 43 -24.85 7.83 -3.50
N LEU A 44 -23.55 7.76 -3.79
CA LEU A 44 -22.97 8.33 -5.00
C LEU A 44 -23.14 7.35 -6.15
N PHE A 45 -23.57 7.83 -7.31
CA PHE A 45 -23.60 7.02 -8.53
C PHE A 45 -22.24 7.09 -9.24
N ILE A 46 -21.40 6.08 -9.04
CA ILE A 46 -20.17 5.89 -9.82
C ILE A 46 -20.35 4.63 -10.68
N PRO A 47 -20.31 4.74 -12.02
CA PRO A 47 -20.50 3.56 -12.85
C PRO A 47 -19.35 2.57 -12.63
N ARG A 48 -19.68 1.33 -12.26
CA ARG A 48 -18.72 0.32 -11.81
C ARG A 48 -17.68 -0.05 -12.88
N GLU A 49 -18.00 0.16 -14.15
CA GLU A 49 -17.08 0.01 -15.29
C GLU A 49 -15.87 0.96 -15.26
N TYR A 50 -15.98 2.13 -14.64
CA TYR A 50 -14.85 3.06 -14.47
C TYR A 50 -14.00 2.72 -13.26
N LEU A 51 -14.59 2.04 -12.27
CA LEU A 51 -13.89 1.59 -11.08
C LEU A 51 -13.07 0.34 -11.40
N PHE A 52 -13.65 -0.65 -12.05
CA PHE A 52 -13.00 -1.94 -12.26
C PHE A 52 -12.64 -2.15 -13.74
N PHE A 53 -11.34 -2.29 -14.03
CA PHE A 53 -10.84 -2.68 -15.35
C PHE A 53 -11.33 -4.07 -15.79
N LEU A 54 -11.81 -4.88 -14.85
CA LEU A 54 -12.37 -6.21 -15.10
C LEU A 54 -13.88 -6.14 -14.88
N SER A 55 -14.65 -6.24 -15.97
CA SER A 55 -16.09 -6.41 -15.95
C SER A 55 -16.46 -7.68 -15.14
N GLY A 56 -17.29 -7.52 -14.10
CA GLY A 56 -17.73 -8.64 -13.23
C GLY A 56 -17.27 -8.57 -11.77
N TYR A 57 -17.42 -7.41 -11.13
CA TYR A 57 -17.08 -7.26 -9.72
C TYR A 57 -18.10 -8.00 -8.82
N SER A 58 -17.62 -9.01 -8.10
CA SER A 58 -18.39 -9.73 -7.06
C SER A 58 -17.63 -9.69 -5.73
N ARG A 59 -18.32 -9.99 -4.63
CA ARG A 59 -17.68 -10.15 -3.30
C ARG A 59 -16.53 -11.16 -3.31
N LYS A 60 -16.58 -12.16 -4.19
CA LYS A 60 -15.51 -13.15 -4.39
C LYS A 60 -14.31 -12.53 -5.09
N THR A 61 -14.54 -11.71 -6.12
CA THR A 61 -13.50 -10.93 -6.81
C THR A 61 -12.73 -10.04 -5.82
N TYR A 62 -13.47 -9.39 -4.91
CA TYR A 62 -12.91 -8.59 -3.83
C TYR A 62 -11.96 -9.36 -2.89
N GLN A 63 -12.40 -10.51 -2.39
CA GLN A 63 -11.57 -11.35 -1.52
C GLN A 63 -10.31 -11.82 -2.25
N ASN A 64 -10.45 -12.22 -3.51
CA ASN A 64 -9.31 -12.64 -4.34
C ASN A 64 -8.31 -11.51 -4.54
N THR A 65 -8.75 -10.27 -4.80
CA THR A 65 -7.86 -9.11 -4.94
C THR A 65 -7.07 -8.84 -3.65
N LEU A 66 -7.73 -8.91 -2.49
CA LEU A 66 -7.05 -8.74 -1.21
C LEU A 66 -6.01 -9.84 -0.96
N VAL A 67 -6.31 -11.09 -1.29
CA VAL A 67 -5.37 -12.21 -1.17
C VAL A 67 -4.16 -12.00 -2.08
N ILE A 68 -4.37 -11.67 -3.37
CA ILE A 68 -3.29 -11.39 -4.31
C ILE A 68 -2.42 -10.23 -3.82
N ALA A 69 -3.03 -9.15 -3.32
CA ALA A 69 -2.28 -8.03 -2.75
C ALA A 69 -1.41 -8.47 -1.55
N GLN A 70 -1.95 -9.30 -0.65
CA GLN A 70 -1.21 -9.83 0.49
C GLN A 70 -0.05 -10.73 0.06
N GLU A 71 -0.27 -11.62 -0.91
CA GLU A 71 0.77 -12.51 -1.45
C GLU A 71 1.92 -11.71 -2.08
N LEU A 72 1.61 -10.62 -2.80
CA LEU A 72 2.63 -9.72 -3.34
C LEU A 72 3.46 -9.03 -2.26
N TYR A 73 2.84 -8.62 -1.16
CA TYR A 73 3.55 -8.04 -0.03
C TYR A 73 4.45 -9.05 0.67
N MET A 74 3.99 -10.30 0.80
CA MET A 74 4.81 -11.40 1.30
C MET A 74 5.99 -11.68 0.36
N PHE A 75 5.77 -11.63 -0.96
CA PHE A 75 6.83 -11.77 -1.95
C PHE A 75 7.85 -10.62 -1.86
N GLU A 76 7.40 -9.37 -1.71
CA GLU A 76 8.27 -8.20 -1.50
C GLU A 76 9.13 -8.36 -0.23
N LEU A 77 8.55 -8.88 0.86
CA LEU A 77 9.29 -9.18 2.09
C LEU A 77 10.35 -10.26 1.85
N ILE A 78 10.00 -11.36 1.19
CA ILE A 78 10.95 -12.44 0.86
C ILE A 78 12.12 -11.88 0.04
N LEU A 79 11.82 -11.09 -1.00
CA LEU A 79 12.85 -10.43 -1.80
C LEU A 79 13.71 -9.46 -0.97
N SER A 80 13.16 -8.81 0.06
CA SER A 80 13.92 -7.95 0.97
C SER A 80 14.88 -8.72 1.88
N VAL A 81 14.45 -9.88 2.38
CA VAL A 81 15.29 -10.76 3.22
C VAL A 81 16.47 -11.30 2.43
N PHE A 82 16.27 -11.64 1.14
CA PHE A 82 17.35 -12.06 0.25
C PHE A 82 18.20 -10.89 -0.30
N GLY A 83 17.97 -9.65 0.16
CA GLY A 83 18.72 -8.47 -0.26
C GLY A 83 18.49 -8.05 -1.72
N ILE A 84 17.47 -8.62 -2.37
CA ILE A 84 17.10 -8.29 -3.76
C ILE A 84 16.41 -6.92 -3.80
N THR A 85 15.66 -6.58 -2.75
CA THR A 85 15.09 -5.24 -2.54
C THR A 85 15.74 -4.56 -1.34
N SER A 86 15.91 -3.25 -1.41
CA SER A 86 16.58 -2.44 -0.37
C SER A 86 15.69 -2.08 0.82
N GLN A 87 14.54 -2.73 0.97
CA GLN A 87 13.62 -2.44 2.07
C GLN A 87 14.11 -3.08 3.37
N CYS A 88 13.88 -2.38 4.48
CA CYS A 88 14.21 -2.87 5.80
C CYS A 88 13.14 -3.86 6.26
N PHE A 89 13.55 -5.02 6.78
CA PHE A 89 12.64 -6.06 7.27
C PHE A 89 11.53 -5.52 8.18
N VAL A 90 11.87 -4.67 9.15
CA VAL A 90 10.91 -4.06 10.09
C VAL A 90 9.85 -3.24 9.34
N THR A 91 10.25 -2.49 8.31
CA THR A 91 9.32 -1.69 7.52
C THR A 91 8.36 -2.55 6.69
N SER A 92 8.86 -3.67 6.15
CA SER A 92 8.06 -4.60 5.35
C SER A 92 7.10 -5.41 6.24
N ALA A 93 7.53 -5.84 7.44
CA ALA A 93 6.68 -6.51 8.41
C ALA A 93 5.51 -5.62 8.86
N MET A 94 5.76 -4.34 9.13
CA MET A 94 4.71 -3.38 9.48
C MET A 94 3.71 -3.14 8.33
N GLN A 95 4.18 -3.11 7.09
CA GLN A 95 3.32 -2.99 5.91
C GLN A 95 2.42 -4.21 5.76
N ILE A 96 2.96 -5.42 5.92
CA ILE A 96 2.17 -6.66 5.90
C ILE A 96 1.12 -6.65 7.01
N GLY A 97 1.49 -6.28 8.25
CA GLY A 97 0.56 -6.18 9.37
C GLY A 97 -0.61 -5.23 9.09
N SER A 98 -0.33 -4.05 8.53
CA SER A 98 -1.37 -3.10 8.09
C SER A 98 -2.29 -3.72 7.03
N ARG A 99 -1.74 -4.41 6.03
CA ARG A 99 -2.54 -5.02 4.94
C ARG A 99 -3.43 -6.17 5.42
N VAL A 100 -2.96 -6.98 6.38
CA VAL A 100 -3.80 -7.99 7.04
C VAL A 100 -4.94 -7.33 7.81
N PHE A 101 -4.65 -6.24 8.53
CA PHE A 101 -5.66 -5.49 9.27
C PHE A 101 -6.71 -4.84 8.34
N ILE A 102 -6.28 -4.24 7.23
CA ILE A 102 -7.15 -3.67 6.22
C ILE A 102 -8.10 -4.74 5.68
N SER A 103 -7.59 -5.89 5.25
CA SER A 103 -8.43 -6.97 4.73
C SER A 103 -9.46 -7.46 5.74
N ARG A 104 -9.10 -7.51 7.03
CA ARG A 104 -10.06 -7.84 8.10
C ARG A 104 -11.17 -6.81 8.22
N CYS A 105 -10.84 -5.51 8.26
CA CYS A 105 -11.82 -4.43 8.36
C CYS A 105 -12.78 -4.45 7.16
N ALA A 106 -12.18 -4.66 5.99
CA ALA A 106 -12.88 -4.70 4.72
C ALA A 106 -13.86 -5.89 4.67
N CYS A 107 -13.47 -7.10 5.11
CA CYS A 107 -14.35 -8.27 5.18
C CYS A 107 -15.44 -8.21 6.27
N THR A 108 -15.23 -7.43 7.34
CA THR A 108 -16.16 -7.35 8.49
C THR A 108 -17.17 -6.21 8.39
N HIS A 109 -17.08 -5.36 7.35
CA HIS A 109 -17.93 -4.18 7.14
C HIS A 109 -18.02 -3.22 8.35
N ASN A 110 -17.02 -3.25 9.24
CA ASN A 110 -16.96 -2.35 10.39
C ASN A 110 -16.66 -0.92 9.93
N ASN A 111 -17.57 0.02 10.23
CA ASN A 111 -17.48 1.42 9.82
C ASN A 111 -17.03 1.60 8.37
N ARG A 112 -17.96 1.37 7.43
CA ARG A 112 -17.70 1.36 5.98
C ARG A 112 -17.02 2.63 5.48
N ILE A 113 -17.36 3.80 6.03
CA ILE A 113 -16.77 5.08 5.63
C ILE A 113 -15.28 5.12 5.97
N ILE A 114 -14.91 4.86 7.24
CA ILE A 114 -13.51 4.90 7.65
C ILE A 114 -12.70 3.78 6.97
N THR A 115 -13.30 2.60 6.79
CA THR A 115 -12.68 1.50 6.05
C THR A 115 -12.45 1.87 4.58
N GLY A 116 -13.42 2.48 3.90
CA GLY A 116 -13.29 2.95 2.53
C GLY A 116 -12.20 4.01 2.38
N LEU A 117 -12.14 4.99 3.30
CA LEU A 117 -11.07 5.99 3.35
C LEU A 117 -9.70 5.36 3.56
N MET A 118 -9.58 4.43 4.52
CA MET A 118 -8.33 3.72 4.79
C MET A 118 -7.82 2.96 3.56
N VAL A 119 -8.70 2.19 2.91
CA VAL A 119 -8.40 1.41 1.71
C VAL A 119 -7.95 2.34 0.57
N LEU A 120 -8.67 3.45 0.36
CA LEU A 120 -8.34 4.45 -0.65
C LEU A 120 -6.96 5.06 -0.43
N ILE A 121 -6.67 5.52 0.79
CA ILE A 121 -5.40 6.17 1.14
C ILE A 121 -4.22 5.23 0.91
N TRP A 122 -4.35 3.97 1.36
CA TRP A 122 -3.30 2.99 1.18
C TRP A 122 -3.13 2.57 -0.28
N GLY A 123 -4.23 2.40 -1.03
CA GLY A 123 -4.20 2.13 -2.46
C GLY A 123 -3.51 3.25 -3.25
N VAL A 124 -3.83 4.52 -2.95
CA VAL A 124 -3.17 5.69 -3.59
C VAL A 124 -1.69 5.75 -3.21
N SER A 125 -1.35 5.51 -1.95
CA SER A 125 0.05 5.45 -1.50
C SER A 125 0.85 4.38 -2.27
N ASP A 126 0.26 3.21 -2.48
CA ASP A 126 0.88 2.10 -3.20
C ASP A 126 1.02 2.40 -4.68
N MET A 127 0.00 2.99 -5.31
CA MET A 127 0.05 3.45 -6.69
C MET A 127 1.21 4.42 -6.92
N ILE A 128 1.35 5.44 -6.07
CA ILE A 128 2.44 6.42 -6.14
C ILE A 128 3.81 5.74 -5.94
N ARG A 129 3.89 4.72 -5.07
CA ARG A 129 5.11 3.94 -4.86
C ARG A 129 5.52 3.17 -6.12
N PHE A 130 4.60 2.46 -6.76
CA PHE A 130 4.89 1.73 -7.99
C PHE A 130 5.17 2.65 -9.19
N LEU A 131 4.46 3.78 -9.29
CA LEU A 131 4.75 4.84 -10.27
C LEU A 131 6.18 5.37 -10.10
N TYR A 132 6.63 5.61 -8.86
CA TYR A 132 8.01 6.02 -8.60
C TYR A 132 9.03 4.95 -8.99
N TYR A 133 8.74 3.66 -8.77
CA TYR A 133 9.64 2.58 -9.19
C TYR A 133 9.74 2.47 -10.72
N GLY A 134 8.69 2.84 -11.46
CA GLY A 134 8.71 2.96 -12.92
C GLY A 134 9.35 4.26 -13.43
N CYS A 135 9.17 5.37 -12.71
CA CYS A 135 9.67 6.69 -13.08
C CYS A 135 10.34 7.40 -11.89
N PRO A 136 11.68 7.32 -11.77
CA PRO A 136 12.42 7.92 -10.65
C PRO A 136 12.25 9.44 -10.51
N LEU A 137 11.82 10.15 -11.56
CA LEU A 137 11.52 11.59 -11.52
C LEU A 137 10.40 11.93 -10.53
N LEU A 138 9.53 10.96 -10.22
CA LEU A 138 8.45 11.09 -9.23
C LEU A 138 8.92 11.02 -7.78
N LYS A 139 10.24 11.08 -7.52
CA LYS A 139 10.82 11.06 -6.18
C LYS A 139 10.17 12.13 -5.27
N LYS A 140 10.13 13.39 -5.73
CA LYS A 140 9.54 14.50 -4.96
C LYS A 140 8.05 14.28 -4.65
N PRO A 141 7.17 14.07 -5.65
CA PRO A 141 5.77 13.74 -5.42
C PRO A 141 5.57 12.59 -4.44
N ARG A 142 6.34 11.50 -4.56
CA ARG A 142 6.24 10.34 -3.66
C ARG A 142 6.38 10.74 -2.19
N TYR A 143 7.43 11.47 -1.83
CA TYR A 143 7.67 11.81 -0.42
C TYR A 143 6.68 12.85 0.11
N ILE A 144 6.25 13.81 -0.72
CA ILE A 144 5.23 14.79 -0.34
C ILE A 144 3.90 14.07 -0.08
N SER A 145 3.44 13.22 -1.01
CA SER A 145 2.22 12.46 -0.82
C SER A 145 2.32 11.52 0.38
N SER A 146 3.47 10.87 0.59
CA SER A 146 3.69 10.02 1.77
C SER A 146 3.63 10.79 3.09
N LEU A 147 4.03 12.07 3.13
CA LEU A 147 3.91 12.88 4.35
C LEU A 147 2.47 13.19 4.74
N ILE A 148 1.54 13.16 3.77
CA ILE A 148 0.12 13.44 3.98
C ILE A 148 -0.66 12.13 4.14
N LEU A 149 -0.52 11.22 3.18
CA LEU A 149 -1.28 9.97 3.14
C LEU A 149 -0.94 9.06 4.32
N TYR A 150 0.33 9.04 4.75
CA TYR A 150 0.76 8.11 5.80
C TYR A 150 0.13 8.43 7.18
N PRO A 151 0.15 9.69 7.67
CA PRO A 151 -0.59 10.05 8.90
C PRO A 151 -2.10 9.79 8.82
N VAL A 152 -2.74 10.07 7.69
CA VAL A 152 -4.19 9.88 7.56
C VAL A 152 -4.53 8.38 7.53
N GLY A 153 -3.75 7.57 6.82
CA GLY A 153 -3.92 6.11 6.79
C GLY A 153 -3.75 5.48 8.18
N ILE A 154 -2.71 5.90 8.91
CA ILE A 154 -2.48 5.47 10.30
C ILE A 154 -3.63 5.90 11.21
N PHE A 155 -4.13 7.14 11.06
CA PHE A 155 -5.25 7.61 11.87
C PHE A 155 -6.49 6.73 11.67
N CYS A 156 -6.82 6.39 10.42
CA CYS A 156 -7.91 5.46 10.12
C CYS A 156 -7.68 4.08 10.75
N GLU A 157 -6.45 3.56 10.69
CA GLU A 157 -6.09 2.27 11.29
C GLU A 157 -6.28 2.28 12.82
N ILE A 158 -5.73 3.29 13.50
CA ILE A 158 -5.85 3.43 14.95
C ILE A 158 -7.33 3.58 15.34
N PHE A 159 -8.08 4.40 14.61
CA PHE A 159 -9.51 4.57 14.85
C PHE A 159 -10.25 3.23 14.76
N LEU A 160 -10.02 2.46 13.69
CA LEU A 160 -10.66 1.15 13.51
C LEU A 160 -10.19 0.12 14.56
N MET A 161 -8.92 0.13 14.95
CA MET A 161 -8.39 -0.74 16.01
C MET A 161 -9.08 -0.45 17.35
N VAL A 162 -9.28 0.82 17.70
CA VAL A 162 -10.01 1.25 18.90
C VAL A 162 -11.51 0.94 18.77
N TYR A 163 -12.10 1.12 17.60
CA TYR A 163 -13.51 0.85 17.33
C TYR A 163 -13.86 -0.64 17.47
N MET A 164 -13.01 -1.54 16.94
CA MET A 164 -13.24 -2.98 16.95
C MET A 164 -13.04 -3.64 18.33
N ARG A 165 -12.31 -2.99 19.25
CA ARG A 165 -12.11 -3.42 20.65
C ARG A 165 -11.74 -4.91 20.83
N SER A 166 -10.87 -5.46 19.99
CA SER A 166 -10.40 -6.85 20.10
C SER A 166 -9.01 -6.96 20.75
N ILE A 167 -8.69 -8.11 21.34
CA ILE A 167 -7.34 -8.39 21.89
C ILE A 167 -6.27 -8.23 20.80
N LEU A 168 -6.56 -8.67 19.57
CA LEU A 168 -5.65 -8.55 18.44
C LEU A 168 -5.36 -7.08 18.09
N THR A 169 -6.37 -6.21 18.15
CA THR A 169 -6.21 -4.77 17.88
C THR A 169 -5.50 -4.03 19.01
N LEU A 170 -5.61 -4.53 20.25
CA LEU A 170 -4.83 -4.02 21.39
C LEU A 170 -3.34 -4.36 21.24
N ILE A 171 -3.00 -5.60 20.89
CA ILE A 171 -1.63 -6.02 20.58
C ILE A 171 -1.07 -5.20 19.40
N GLY A 172 -1.90 -5.00 18.37
CA GLY A 172 -1.61 -4.10 17.26
C GLY A 172 -1.22 -2.72 17.75
N LEU A 173 -2.09 -2.02 18.50
CA LEU A 173 -1.80 -0.66 19.00
C LEU A 173 -0.47 -0.57 19.76
N VAL A 174 -0.19 -1.50 20.67
CA VAL A 174 1.04 -1.49 21.48
C VAL A 174 2.30 -1.65 20.62
N THR A 175 2.24 -2.49 19.59
CA THR A 175 3.38 -2.77 18.70
C THR A 175 3.52 -1.75 17.57
N TYR A 176 2.41 -1.19 17.09
CA TYR A 176 2.36 -0.30 15.93
C TYR A 176 2.76 1.14 16.26
N ILE A 177 2.38 1.65 17.43
CA ILE A 177 2.65 3.04 17.86
C ILE A 177 4.17 3.38 17.85
N PRO A 178 5.07 2.54 18.40
CA PRO A 178 6.51 2.80 18.32
C PRO A 178 7.04 2.77 16.88
N GLY A 179 6.55 1.83 16.07
CA GLY A 179 6.95 1.68 14.68
C GLY A 179 6.53 2.86 13.80
N ILE A 180 5.36 3.45 14.06
CA ILE A 180 4.86 4.65 13.37
C ILE A 180 5.84 5.81 13.53
N ARG A 181 6.31 6.06 14.75
CA ARG A 181 7.26 7.14 15.03
C ARG A 181 8.57 6.94 14.26
N TYR A 182 9.06 5.70 14.20
CA TYR A 182 10.27 5.35 13.44
C TYR A 182 10.10 5.57 11.92
N LEU A 183 9.03 5.03 11.33
CA LEU A 183 8.76 5.15 9.89
C LEU A 183 8.51 6.60 9.46
N TYR A 184 7.68 7.33 10.21
CA TYR A 184 7.38 8.72 9.89
C TYR A 184 8.62 9.62 10.03
N GLY A 185 9.45 9.39 11.05
CA GLY A 185 10.75 10.06 11.20
C GLY A 185 11.64 9.89 9.97
N ARG A 186 11.76 8.65 9.47
CA ARG A 186 12.56 8.34 8.28
C ARG A 186 12.03 9.00 7.00
N ILE A 187 10.72 9.06 6.83
CA ILE A 187 10.08 9.75 5.69
C ILE A 187 10.38 11.26 5.76
N ARG A 188 10.26 11.86 6.95
CA ARG A 188 10.54 13.29 7.17
C ARG A 188 12.00 13.65 6.91
N GLU A 189 12.94 12.83 7.37
CA GLU A 189 14.37 13.02 7.12
C GLU A 189 14.67 12.98 5.62
N LYS A 190 14.21 11.94 4.91
CA LYS A 190 14.41 11.83 3.47
C LYS A 190 13.79 12.98 2.68
N SER A 191 12.62 13.46 3.11
CA SER A 191 11.96 14.62 2.48
C SER A 191 12.79 15.91 2.61
N LYS A 192 13.39 16.16 3.79
CA LYS A 192 14.29 17.31 4.01
C LYS A 192 15.53 17.27 3.13
N THR A 193 16.16 16.09 2.99
CA THR A 193 17.31 15.90 2.09
C THR A 193 16.96 16.21 0.64
N ILE A 194 15.75 15.83 0.20
CA ILE A 194 15.29 16.04 -1.17
C ILE A 194 14.91 17.51 -1.44
N SER A 195 14.46 18.24 -0.42
CA SER A 195 14.12 19.66 -0.54
C SER A 195 15.33 20.59 -0.45
N GLY A 196 16.56 20.06 -0.37
CA GLY A 196 17.77 20.86 -0.17
C GLY A 196 17.86 21.54 1.20
N LYS A 197 16.96 21.20 2.14
CA LYS A 197 17.00 21.68 3.52
C LYS A 197 17.80 20.68 4.37
N SER A 198 19.07 20.47 3.99
CA SER A 198 20.02 19.87 4.92
C SER A 198 20.40 20.96 5.92
N LYS A 199 20.31 20.66 7.23
CA LYS A 199 21.23 21.31 8.16
C LYS A 199 22.63 20.74 7.93
#